data_AF-A0AAP0IB23-F1
#
_entry.id   AF-A0AAP0IB23-F1
#
_cell.length_a   1.000
_cell.length_b   1.000
_cell.length_c   1.000
_cell.angle_alpha   90.00
_cell.angle_beta   90.00
_cell.angle_gamma   90.00
#
_symmetry.space_group_name_H-M   'P 1'
#
loop_
_entity.id
_entity.type
_entity.pdbx_description
1 polymer ?
#
loop_
_entity_poly.entity_id
_entity_poly.type
_entity_poly.pdbx_seq_one_letter_code
_entity_poly.pdbx_strand_id
1 'polypeptide(L)'
;MSAKLQEQLDWINSNKSCIEAEKLNEIDGKVEERPNEIGARYPAGFFLNADVQGHAKYDNYNDLIAKFKSAKVKLDEIAENKSKLEVEINKMKQTIDQLLSQLDGFPLELKAMDIKSMEEEQKALLSDKAGETEYLQTLWRQIEQLKGISHVVKCTCGEEYTISMETSGLKGEKP
;
A
#
# COMPACT_ATOMS: atom_id res chain seq x y z
N MET A 1 -10.73 18.74 14.90
CA MET A 1 -10.13 17.51 15.48
C MET A 1 -11.14 16.39 15.27
N SER A 2 -10.77 15.30 14.59
CA SER A 2 -11.72 14.22 14.26
C SER A 2 -11.91 13.29 15.45
N ALA A 3 -13.11 12.74 15.64
CA ALA A 3 -13.42 11.82 16.74
C ALA A 3 -12.45 10.61 16.79
N LYS A 4 -12.00 10.16 15.61
CA LYS A 4 -11.05 9.07 15.44
C LYS A 4 -9.64 9.40 15.95
N LEU A 5 -9.21 10.67 15.87
CA LEU A 5 -7.93 11.10 16.43
C LEU A 5 -7.98 11.22 17.96
N GLN A 6 -9.14 11.59 18.52
CA GLN A 6 -9.33 11.67 19.97
C GLN A 6 -9.26 10.28 20.62
N GLU A 7 -9.94 9.30 20.02
CA GLU A 7 -9.95 7.91 20.50
C GLU A 7 -8.54 7.28 20.50
N GLN A 8 -7.73 7.57 19.48
CA GLN A 8 -6.33 7.10 19.43
C GLN A 8 -5.46 7.76 20.51
N LEU A 9 -5.68 9.04 20.82
CA LEU A 9 -4.95 9.75 21.85
C LEU A 9 -5.28 9.20 23.25
N ASP A 10 -6.55 8.92 23.51
CA ASP A 10 -7.03 8.39 24.79
C ASP A 10 -6.51 6.97 25.06
N TRP A 11 -6.36 6.15 24.02
CA TRP A 11 -5.74 4.82 24.12
C TRP A 11 -4.25 4.90 24.48
N ILE A 12 -3.49 5.79 23.83
CA ILE A 12 -2.07 5.99 24.11
C ILE A 12 -1.85 6.43 25.55
N ASN A 13 -2.68 7.37 26.03
CA ASN A 13 -2.58 7.88 27.40
C ASN A 13 -2.90 6.81 28.46
N SER A 14 -3.88 5.95 28.18
CA SER A 14 -4.25 4.85 29.09
C SER A 14 -3.18 3.77 29.20
N ASN A 15 -2.41 3.53 28.14
CA ASN A 15 -1.35 2.51 28.15
C ASN A 15 -0.06 3.01 28.82
N LYS A 16 0.17 4.32 28.85
CA LYS A 16 1.34 4.92 29.49
C LYS A 16 1.38 4.67 31.01
N SER A 17 0.23 4.65 31.68
CA SER A 17 0.13 4.36 33.12
C SER A 17 0.42 2.90 33.48
N CYS A 18 0.22 1.94 32.57
CA CYS A 18 0.53 0.53 32.84
C CYS A 18 2.04 0.25 32.83
N ILE A 19 2.79 0.91 31.95
CA ILE A 19 4.25 0.71 31.82
C ILE A 19 5.01 1.30 33.02
N GLU A 20 4.51 2.38 33.62
CA GLU A 20 5.12 2.97 34.82
C GLU A 20 4.89 2.12 36.09
N ALA A 21 3.82 1.32 36.14
CA ALA A 21 3.54 0.41 37.25
C ALA A 21 4.42 -0.86 37.23
N GLU A 22 4.79 -1.36 36.05
CA GLU A 22 5.66 -2.55 35.92
C GLU A 22 7.12 -2.25 36.32
N LYS A 23 7.61 -1.02 36.09
CA LYS A 23 8.99 -0.63 36.47
C LYS A 23 9.22 -0.50 37.99
N LEU A 24 8.17 -0.45 38.81
CA LEU A 24 8.31 -0.35 40.27
C LEU A 24 8.29 -1.71 40.99
N ASN A 25 7.91 -2.80 40.29
CA ASN A 25 7.81 -4.14 40.89
C ASN A 25 9.01 -5.05 40.61
N GLU A 26 10.06 -4.56 39.93
CA GLU A 26 11.21 -5.36 39.50
C GLU A 26 12.46 -5.21 40.40
N ILE A 27 12.28 -4.81 41.67
CA ILE A 27 13.35 -4.80 42.68
C ILE A 27 12.80 -5.34 44.01
N ASP A 28 12.76 -6.67 44.17
CA ASP A 28 13.31 -7.42 45.31
C ASP A 28 12.76 -8.86 45.29
N GLY A 29 13.65 -9.86 45.31
CA GLY A 29 13.25 -11.26 45.29
C GLY A 29 14.32 -12.20 44.74
N LYS A 30 15.39 -12.42 45.52
CA LYS A 30 16.37 -13.49 45.31
C LYS A 30 15.66 -14.85 45.12
N VAL A 31 15.89 -15.50 43.99
CA VAL A 31 15.59 -16.92 43.77
C VAL A 31 16.79 -17.74 44.24
N GLU A 32 16.61 -18.53 45.29
CA GLU A 32 17.57 -19.56 45.73
C GLU A 32 17.02 -20.93 45.29
N GLU A 33 17.71 -21.59 44.37
CA GLU A 33 17.40 -22.95 43.91
C GLU A 33 17.71 -23.98 45.01
N ARG A 34 16.79 -24.91 45.25
CA ARG A 34 17.13 -26.25 45.76
C ARG A 34 16.25 -27.36 45.17
N PRO A 35 16.78 -28.59 45.06
CA PRO A 35 16.26 -29.62 44.18
C PRO A 35 15.21 -30.53 44.82
N ASN A 36 14.45 -31.12 43.91
CA ASN A 36 13.34 -32.05 44.01
C ASN A 36 13.67 -33.35 44.80
N GLU A 37 12.90 -33.67 45.84
CA GLU A 37 12.73 -35.05 46.32
C GLU A 37 11.25 -35.35 46.62
N ILE A 38 10.74 -36.35 45.90
CA ILE A 38 9.38 -36.86 45.91
C ILE A 38 9.21 -37.77 47.13
N GLY A 39 8.24 -37.47 48.00
CA GLY A 39 7.87 -38.38 49.08
C GLY A 39 6.80 -37.83 50.00
N ALA A 40 5.52 -37.90 49.61
CA ALA A 40 4.43 -37.71 50.55
C ALA A 40 3.24 -38.62 50.22
N ARG A 41 2.93 -39.48 51.20
CA ARG A 41 1.84 -40.45 51.27
C ARG A 41 0.47 -39.82 50.96
N TYR A 42 -0.34 -40.52 50.16
CA TYR A 42 -1.79 -40.32 50.15
C TYR A 42 -2.39 -40.92 51.43
N PRO A 43 -3.19 -40.18 52.23
CA PRO A 43 -4.07 -40.80 53.18
C PRO A 43 -5.30 -41.31 52.42
N ALA A 44 -5.45 -42.62 52.44
CA ALA A 44 -6.70 -43.30 52.15
C ALA A 44 -7.80 -42.74 53.07
N GLY A 45 -8.95 -42.44 52.47
CA GLY A 45 -10.19 -42.21 53.19
C GLY A 45 -10.69 -40.77 53.14
N PHE A 46 -11.46 -40.46 52.10
CA PHE A 46 -12.70 -39.72 52.34
C PHE A 46 -13.76 -40.17 51.34
N PHE A 47 -14.69 -40.95 51.87
CA PHE A 47 -15.86 -41.44 51.16
C PHE A 47 -16.75 -40.27 50.71
N LEU A 48 -17.51 -40.55 49.66
CA LEU A 48 -18.58 -39.76 49.07
C LEU A 48 -19.45 -39.05 50.13
N ASN A 49 -19.36 -37.72 50.17
CA ASN A 49 -20.45 -36.88 50.65
C ASN A 49 -20.98 -36.10 49.45
N ALA A 50 -22.14 -36.52 48.94
CA ALA A 50 -22.94 -35.78 47.99
C ALA A 50 -23.62 -34.62 48.74
N ASP A 51 -22.86 -33.57 49.02
CA ASP A 51 -23.40 -32.30 49.48
C ASP A 51 -23.56 -31.38 48.26
N VAL A 52 -24.64 -30.60 48.27
CA VAL A 52 -25.04 -29.56 47.28
C VAL A 52 -23.91 -28.56 46.96
N GLN A 53 -22.80 -28.59 47.69
CA GLN A 53 -21.59 -27.79 47.53
C GLN A 53 -20.56 -28.34 46.53
N GLY A 54 -20.72 -29.58 46.03
CA GLY A 54 -19.87 -30.16 44.98
C GLY A 54 -20.18 -29.62 43.58
N HIS A 55 -21.46 -29.31 43.31
CA HIS A 55 -21.90 -28.77 42.01
C HIS A 55 -21.33 -27.36 41.77
N ALA A 56 -21.40 -26.48 42.78
CA ALA A 56 -20.88 -25.11 42.69
C ALA A 56 -19.35 -25.04 42.45
N LYS A 57 -18.57 -26.00 42.97
CA LYS A 57 -17.11 -26.06 42.72
C LYS A 57 -16.78 -26.57 41.32
N TYR A 58 -17.55 -27.54 40.81
CA TYR A 58 -17.40 -28.07 39.46
C TYR A 58 -17.82 -27.05 38.40
N ASP A 59 -18.91 -26.31 38.65
CA ASP A 59 -19.38 -25.24 37.78
C ASP A 59 -18.37 -24.08 37.70
N ASN A 60 -17.77 -23.68 38.82
CA ASN A 60 -16.69 -22.68 38.85
C ASN A 60 -15.43 -23.13 38.08
N TYR A 61 -15.08 -24.41 38.14
CA TYR A 61 -13.94 -24.95 37.40
C TYR A 61 -14.19 -24.94 35.88
N ASN A 62 -15.40 -25.30 35.44
CA ASN A 62 -15.79 -25.25 34.04
C ASN A 62 -15.86 -23.82 33.49
N ASP A 63 -16.38 -22.86 34.28
CA ASP A 63 -16.37 -21.44 33.93
C ASP A 63 -14.93 -20.91 33.76
N LEU A 64 -14.02 -21.29 34.66
CA LEU A 64 -12.61 -20.90 34.55
C LEU A 64 -11.96 -21.49 33.28
N ILE A 65 -12.22 -22.75 32.96
CA ILE A 65 -11.75 -23.37 31.72
C ILE A 65 -12.32 -22.64 30.49
N ALA A 66 -13.60 -22.28 30.51
CA ALA A 66 -14.24 -21.56 29.41
C ALA A 66 -13.61 -20.18 29.21
N LYS A 67 -13.37 -19.42 30.30
CA LYS A 67 -12.66 -18.14 30.27
C LYS A 67 -11.23 -18.29 29.75
N PHE A 68 -10.50 -19.31 30.20
CA PHE A 68 -9.16 -19.60 29.71
C PHE A 68 -9.14 -19.91 28.21
N LYS A 69 -10.06 -20.76 27.73
CA LYS A 69 -10.20 -21.05 26.31
C LYS A 69 -10.55 -19.79 25.50
N SER A 70 -11.46 -18.96 26.01
CA SER A 70 -11.82 -17.68 25.37
C SER A 70 -10.63 -16.72 25.29
N ALA A 71 -9.86 -16.59 26.39
CA ALA A 71 -8.67 -15.76 26.42
C ALA A 71 -7.60 -16.27 25.45
N LYS A 72 -7.41 -17.59 25.35
CA LYS A 72 -6.50 -18.20 24.37
C LYS A 72 -6.90 -17.87 22.93
N VAL A 73 -8.18 -18.02 22.58
CA VAL A 73 -8.67 -17.66 21.23
C VAL A 73 -8.41 -16.20 20.90
N LYS A 74 -8.65 -15.28 21.85
CA LYS A 74 -8.35 -13.85 21.66
C LYS A 74 -6.85 -13.59 21.46
N LEU A 75 -6.00 -14.30 22.19
CA LEU A 75 -4.55 -14.18 22.04
C LEU A 75 -4.10 -14.66 20.66
N ASP A 76 -4.64 -15.78 20.19
CA ASP A 76 -4.35 -16.33 18.86
C ASP A 76 -4.80 -15.35 17.76
N GLU A 77 -5.99 -14.74 17.90
CA GLU A 77 -6.49 -13.70 16.98
C GLU A 77 -5.57 -12.46 16.95
N ILE A 78 -5.10 -12.00 18.11
CA ILE A 78 -4.14 -10.89 18.20
C ILE A 78 -2.83 -11.25 17.49
N ALA A 79 -2.32 -12.47 17.69
CA ALA A 79 -1.09 -12.94 17.03
C ALA A 79 -1.24 -12.99 15.50
N GLU A 80 -2.39 -13.44 15.01
CA GLU A 80 -2.71 -13.44 13.57
C GLU A 80 -2.78 -12.01 13.02
N ASN A 81 -3.49 -11.12 13.71
CA ASN A 81 -3.63 -9.72 13.29
C ASN A 81 -2.28 -8.99 13.29
N LYS A 82 -1.42 -9.26 14.28
CA LYS A 82 -0.04 -8.75 14.30
C LYS A 82 0.73 -9.19 13.06
N SER A 83 0.64 -10.46 12.70
CA SER A 83 1.33 -11.00 11.50
C SER A 83 0.82 -10.35 10.21
N LYS A 84 -0.50 -10.12 10.09
CA LYS A 84 -1.09 -9.39 8.96
C LYS A 84 -0.58 -7.95 8.88
N LEU A 85 -0.53 -7.24 10.01
CA LEU A 85 -0.01 -5.87 10.07
C LEU A 85 1.46 -5.81 9.66
N GLU A 86 2.27 -6.78 10.08
CA GLU A 86 3.69 -6.85 9.70
C GLU A 86 3.88 -7.01 8.18
N VAL A 87 3.03 -7.82 7.53
CA VAL A 87 3.00 -7.94 6.07
C VAL A 87 2.64 -6.60 5.41
N GLU A 88 1.61 -5.90 5.89
CA GLU A 88 1.21 -4.61 5.32
C GLU A 88 2.27 -3.51 5.54
N ILE A 89 2.94 -3.49 6.69
CA ILE A 89 4.06 -2.60 6.97
C ILE A 89 5.19 -2.83 5.95
N ASN A 90 5.54 -4.09 5.70
CA ASN A 90 6.58 -4.42 4.73
C ASN A 90 6.20 -4.02 3.30
N LYS A 91 4.93 -4.21 2.90
CA LYS A 91 4.43 -3.73 1.60
C LYS A 91 4.52 -2.21 1.49
N MET A 92 4.07 -1.47 2.50
CA MET A 92 4.16 -0.01 2.51
C MET A 92 5.60 0.47 2.39
N LYS A 93 6.53 -0.17 3.13
CA LYS A 93 7.96 0.15 3.04
C LYS A 93 8.49 -0.07 1.61
N GLN A 94 8.16 -1.21 0.99
CA GLN A 94 8.55 -1.48 -0.40
C GLN A 94 8.00 -0.43 -1.38
N THR A 95 6.74 -0.03 -1.23
CA THR A 95 6.15 1.03 -2.06
C THR A 95 6.84 2.37 -1.85
N ILE A 96 7.18 2.73 -0.62
CA ILE A 96 7.93 3.96 -0.31
C ILE A 96 9.30 3.92 -0.97
N ASP A 97 10.04 2.83 -0.82
CA ASP A 97 11.38 2.67 -1.40
C ASP A 97 11.33 2.74 -2.95
N GLN A 98 10.29 2.18 -3.56
CA GLN A 98 10.04 2.29 -5.00
C GLN A 98 9.78 3.75 -5.42
N LEU A 99 8.92 4.47 -4.69
CA LEU A 99 8.62 5.88 -4.98
C LEU A 99 9.85 6.77 -4.80
N LEU A 100 10.67 6.53 -3.77
CA LEU A 100 11.92 7.25 -3.56
C LEU A 100 12.91 6.99 -4.71
N SER A 101 13.05 5.73 -5.14
CA SER A 101 13.90 5.37 -6.28
C SER A 101 13.43 6.02 -7.58
N GLN A 102 12.11 6.10 -7.80
CA GLN A 102 11.53 6.83 -8.93
C GLN A 102 11.79 8.33 -8.83
N LEU A 103 11.63 8.89 -7.63
CA LEU A 103 11.93 10.30 -7.38
C LEU A 103 13.39 10.58 -7.72
N ASP A 104 14.32 9.73 -7.29
CA ASP A 104 15.76 9.85 -7.55
C ASP A 104 16.09 9.88 -9.04
N GLY A 105 15.31 9.21 -9.88
CA GLY A 105 15.45 9.23 -11.34
C GLY A 105 15.15 10.57 -12.02
N PHE A 106 14.47 11.51 -11.33
CA PHE A 106 14.21 12.84 -11.91
C PHE A 106 15.42 13.78 -11.80
N PRO A 107 15.65 14.64 -12.82
CA PRO A 107 16.58 15.76 -12.75
C PRO A 107 16.34 16.65 -11.52
N LEU A 108 17.41 17.28 -11.02
CA LEU A 108 17.34 18.16 -9.84
C LEU A 108 16.43 19.36 -10.07
N GLU A 109 16.40 19.85 -11.31
CA GLU A 109 15.58 20.99 -11.73
C GLU A 109 14.09 20.68 -11.60
N LEU A 110 13.67 19.46 -11.98
CA LEU A 110 12.28 19.01 -11.82
C LEU A 110 11.91 18.75 -10.36
N LYS A 111 12.86 18.24 -9.56
CA LYS A 111 12.66 18.05 -8.11
C LYS A 111 12.54 19.37 -7.34
N ALA A 112 13.22 20.41 -7.82
CA ALA A 112 13.21 21.74 -7.20
C ALA A 112 12.04 22.61 -7.66
N MET A 113 11.39 22.25 -8.78
CA MET A 113 10.25 22.97 -9.32
C MET A 113 9.04 22.85 -8.39
N ASP A 114 8.32 23.95 -8.18
CA ASP A 114 7.09 23.91 -7.40
C ASP A 114 5.92 23.32 -8.23
N ILE A 115 4.94 22.75 -7.52
CA ILE A 115 3.79 22.06 -8.14
C ILE A 115 3.04 23.00 -9.10
N LYS A 116 2.88 24.28 -8.75
CA LYS A 116 2.13 25.22 -9.57
C LYS A 116 2.87 25.50 -10.88
N SER A 117 4.19 25.69 -10.82
CA SER A 117 5.03 25.84 -12.00
C SER A 117 4.98 24.59 -12.88
N MET A 118 4.96 23.39 -12.29
CA MET A 118 4.80 22.15 -13.05
C MET A 118 3.44 22.06 -13.76
N GLU A 119 2.35 22.43 -13.08
CA GLU A 119 1.00 22.45 -13.66
C GLU A 119 0.89 23.47 -14.82
N GLU A 120 1.50 24.64 -14.66
CA GLU A 120 1.56 25.67 -15.71
C GLU A 120 2.34 25.18 -16.94
N GLU A 121 3.51 24.57 -16.74
CA GLU A 121 4.32 23.99 -17.82
C GLU A 121 3.59 22.84 -18.53
N GLN A 122 2.95 21.95 -17.76
CA GLN A 122 2.14 20.87 -18.33
C GLN A 122 1.04 21.43 -19.23
N LYS A 123 0.37 22.50 -18.80
CA LYS A 123 -0.68 23.14 -19.59
C LYS A 123 -0.12 23.78 -20.87
N ALA A 124 1.04 24.43 -20.78
CA ALA A 124 1.73 24.99 -21.95
C ALA A 124 2.07 23.90 -22.97
N LEU A 125 2.70 22.80 -22.52
CA LEU A 125 3.05 21.66 -23.36
C LEU A 125 1.82 21.00 -24.03
N LEU A 126 0.69 20.91 -23.31
CA LEU A 126 -0.56 20.39 -23.89
C LEU A 126 -1.11 21.31 -24.98
N SER A 127 -0.98 22.64 -24.80
CA SER A 127 -1.36 23.63 -25.80
C SER A 127 -0.46 23.55 -27.04
N ASP A 128 0.85 23.45 -26.83
CA ASP A 128 1.83 23.33 -27.93
C ASP A 128 1.58 22.06 -28.73
N LYS A 129 1.37 20.93 -28.06
CA LYS A 129 1.01 19.66 -28.71
C LYS A 129 -0.25 19.77 -29.56
N ALA A 130 -1.26 20.49 -29.08
CA ALA A 130 -2.48 20.72 -29.86
C ALA A 130 -2.18 21.54 -31.12
N GLY A 131 -1.43 22.64 -30.98
CA GLY A 131 -1.01 23.48 -32.10
C GLY A 131 -0.17 22.73 -33.14
N GLU A 132 0.80 21.92 -32.70
CA GLU A 132 1.61 21.07 -33.57
C GLU A 132 0.75 20.04 -34.31
N THR A 133 -0.25 19.46 -33.63
CA THR A 133 -1.18 18.50 -34.25
C THR A 133 -2.02 19.17 -35.34
N GLU A 134 -2.53 20.38 -35.10
CA GLU A 134 -3.30 21.16 -36.09
C GLU A 134 -2.44 21.56 -37.29
N TYR A 135 -1.19 21.96 -37.04
CA TYR A 135 -0.23 22.27 -38.09
C TYR A 135 0.04 21.04 -38.96
N LEU A 136 0.31 19.89 -38.34
CA LEU A 136 0.55 18.63 -39.03
C LEU A 136 -0.66 18.20 -39.87
N GLN A 137 -1.88 18.35 -39.36
CA GLN A 137 -3.11 18.09 -40.13
C GLN A 137 -3.24 19.02 -41.34
N THR A 138 -2.83 20.29 -41.19
CA THR A 138 -2.85 21.26 -42.28
C THR A 138 -1.86 20.89 -43.37
N LEU A 139 -0.64 20.48 -43.00
CA LEU A 139 0.35 19.96 -43.95
C LEU A 139 -0.16 18.73 -44.71
N TRP A 140 -0.79 17.79 -44.01
CA TRP A 140 -1.42 16.63 -44.66
C TRP A 140 -2.48 17.03 -45.68
N ARG A 141 -3.31 18.02 -45.34
CA ARG A 141 -4.33 18.55 -46.25
C ARG A 141 -3.70 19.17 -47.50
N GLN A 142 -2.61 19.94 -47.33
CA GLN A 142 -1.88 20.55 -48.44
C GLN A 142 -1.23 19.49 -49.34
N ILE A 143 -0.61 18.46 -48.75
CA ILE A 143 -0.05 17.34 -49.49
C ILE A 143 -1.14 16.64 -50.32
N GLU A 144 -2.32 16.42 -49.75
CA GLU A 144 -3.43 15.79 -50.46
C GLU A 144 -3.95 16.65 -51.60
N GLN A 145 -4.02 17.98 -51.42
CA GLN A 145 -4.33 18.91 -52.50
C GLN A 145 -3.31 18.82 -53.64
N LEU A 146 -2.02 18.75 -53.33
CA LEU A 146 -0.96 18.67 -54.34
C LEU A 146 -0.98 17.36 -55.14
N LYS A 147 -1.28 16.22 -54.50
CA LYS A 147 -1.46 14.94 -55.22
C LYS A 147 -2.60 14.99 -56.25
N GLY A 148 -3.63 15.78 -55.98
CA GLY A 148 -4.78 15.95 -56.88
C GLY A 148 -4.48 16.80 -58.11
N ILE A 149 -3.33 17.48 -58.17
CA ILE A 149 -2.94 18.33 -59.28
C ILE A 149 -2.16 17.50 -60.30
N SER A 150 -2.72 17.36 -61.50
CA SER A 150 -2.01 16.88 -62.69
C SER A 150 -2.07 17.94 -63.78
N HIS A 151 -0.96 18.11 -64.51
CA HIS A 151 -0.87 19.08 -65.58
C HIS A 151 -0.34 18.43 -66.85
N VAL A 152 -1.00 18.71 -67.98
CA VAL A 152 -0.57 18.23 -69.30
C VAL A 152 0.25 19.34 -69.95
N VAL A 153 1.54 19.07 -70.18
CA VAL A 153 2.45 19.98 -70.87
C VAL A 153 2.61 19.50 -72.31
N LYS A 154 2.41 20.40 -73.27
CA LYS A 154 2.57 20.11 -74.69
C LYS A 154 3.94 20.56 -75.18
N CYS A 155 4.73 19.63 -75.69
CA CYS A 155 6.02 19.86 -76.34
C CYS A 155 5.82 20.61 -77.66
N THR A 156 6.80 21.43 -78.04
CA THR A 156 6.86 22.06 -79.38
C THR A 156 6.94 21.03 -80.51
N CYS A 157 7.34 19.80 -80.19
CA CYS A 157 7.32 18.62 -81.04
C CYS A 157 5.93 17.97 -81.22
N GLY A 158 4.92 18.43 -80.48
CA GLY A 158 3.54 17.92 -80.55
C GLY A 158 3.17 16.85 -79.52
N GLU A 159 4.15 16.27 -78.83
CA GLU A 159 3.92 15.30 -77.75
C GLU A 159 3.35 15.96 -76.48
N GLU A 160 2.51 15.24 -75.75
CA GLU A 160 1.90 15.70 -74.50
C GLU A 160 2.41 14.84 -73.32
N TYR A 161 2.82 15.52 -72.25
CA TYR A 161 3.36 14.91 -71.03
C TYR A 161 2.47 15.26 -69.85
N THR A 162 1.93 14.25 -69.16
CA THR A 162 1.21 14.46 -67.90
C THR A 162 2.20 14.43 -66.74
N ILE A 163 2.32 15.56 -66.06
CA ILE A 163 3.09 15.68 -64.83
C ILE A 163 2.12 15.56 -63.66
N SER A 164 2.34 14.56 -62.80
CA SER A 164 1.66 14.39 -61.53
C SER A 164 2.67 14.25 -60.40
N MET A 165 2.30 14.68 -59.20
CA MET A 165 3.16 14.59 -58.02
C MET A 165 2.80 13.33 -57.22
N GLU A 166 3.59 12.27 -57.39
CA GLU A 166 3.45 11.04 -56.60
C GLU A 166 4.30 11.15 -55.32
N THR A 167 3.65 11.27 -54.16
CA THR A 167 4.37 11.28 -52.87
C THR A 167 4.65 9.85 -52.39
N SER A 168 5.63 9.19 -52.97
CA SER A 168 6.14 7.90 -52.49
C SER A 168 7.07 8.14 -51.29
N GLY A 169 6.54 8.15 -50.07
CA GLY A 169 7.42 8.27 -48.89
C GLY A 169 6.83 8.35 -47.48
N LEU A 170 5.55 8.65 -47.28
CA LEU A 170 4.99 8.81 -45.94
C LEU A 170 4.18 7.58 -45.49
N LYS A 171 4.84 6.41 -45.43
CA LYS A 171 4.34 5.30 -44.60
C LYS A 171 4.78 5.60 -43.15
N GLY A 172 3.99 6.39 -42.45
CA GLY A 172 4.04 6.41 -40.99
C GLY A 172 3.57 5.04 -40.51
N GLU A 173 4.48 4.27 -39.91
CA GLU A 173 4.11 3.15 -39.06
C GLU A 173 3.15 3.68 -37.99
N LYS A 174 1.97 3.07 -37.93
CA LYS A 174 1.00 3.32 -36.85
C LYS A 174 1.64 2.90 -35.51
N PRO A 175 1.40 3.64 -34.42
CA PRO A 175 1.73 3.18 -33.08
C PRO A 175 0.94 1.91 -32.71
#